data_AF-A0AA40I745-F1
#
_entry.id   AF-A0AA40I745-F1
#
_cell.length_a   1.000
_cell.length_b   1.000
_cell.length_c   1.000
_cell.angle_alpha   90.00
_cell.angle_beta   90.00
_cell.angle_gamma   90.00
#
_symmetry.space_group_name_H-M   'P 1'
#
loop_
_entity.id
_entity.type
_entity.pdbx_description
1 polymer ?
#
loop_
_entity_poly.entity_id
_entity_poly.type
_entity_poly.pdbx_seq_one_letter_code
_entity_poly.pdbx_strand_id
1 'polypeptide(L)'
;MGKRNNSQRKENVESPRKEISENEACNMTEKEFRVMVMEFIHRMDEKINNLCKNQEEMKSDIATIKNTMESFNSRLQEAEDRISELEDQVQKQAQAEQQLEKKIKKQEESLRELRDNMKRSNMRIIGLPEGQEEQQGLENLFEEIMTENFPDMGKIKVTQLINESESPQPTSGTIRKNIRTGGGEKKKLKVLRKYDSNYLKFGFVQEPGSELDPRPLCVVRSESLSNDAMKPSKLERHLQSKHPDLAKKKKPTRICSKDA
;
A
#
# COMPACT_ATOMS: atom_id res chain seq x y z
N MET A 1 14.40 -17.05 17.54
CA MET A 1 15.61 -17.78 17.09
C MET A 1 16.80 -17.30 17.92
N GLY A 2 16.94 -17.82 19.14
CA GLY A 2 18.02 -17.43 20.05
C GLY A 2 19.29 -18.24 19.77
N LYS A 3 20.37 -17.58 19.34
CA LYS A 3 21.69 -18.19 19.26
C LYS A 3 22.34 -18.10 20.65
N ARG A 4 22.37 -19.23 21.35
CA ARG A 4 23.22 -19.46 22.52
C ARG A 4 24.66 -19.53 22.02
N ASN A 5 25.46 -18.51 22.30
CA ASN A 5 26.90 -18.59 22.09
C ASN A 5 27.55 -19.12 23.37
N ASN A 6 28.24 -20.24 23.18
CA ASN A 6 28.90 -21.07 24.16
C ASN A 6 30.14 -20.33 24.71
N SER A 7 30.08 -19.91 25.97
CA SER A 7 31.23 -19.31 26.66
C SER A 7 32.07 -20.45 27.24
N GLN A 8 33.27 -20.65 26.68
CA GLN A 8 34.28 -21.53 27.26
C GLN A 8 34.73 -20.93 28.60
N ARG A 9 34.16 -21.43 29.71
CA ARG A 9 34.73 -21.28 31.05
C ARG A 9 36.11 -21.95 31.02
N LYS A 10 37.17 -21.15 30.98
CA LYS A 10 38.51 -21.61 31.36
C LYS A 10 38.50 -21.79 32.87
N GLU A 11 38.45 -23.05 33.31
CA GLU A 11 38.70 -23.41 34.71
C GLU A 11 40.14 -23.00 35.06
N ASN A 12 40.28 -22.02 35.94
CA ASN A 12 41.53 -21.70 36.57
C ASN A 12 41.72 -22.72 37.70
N VAL A 13 42.49 -23.78 37.44
CA VAL A 13 42.80 -24.82 38.43
C VAL A 13 43.79 -24.23 39.43
N GLU A 14 43.29 -23.71 40.56
CA GLU A 14 44.14 -23.27 41.66
C GLU A 14 44.68 -24.50 42.41
N SER A 15 46.00 -24.67 42.37
CA SER A 15 46.71 -25.80 42.98
C SER A 15 46.67 -25.73 44.53
N PRO A 16 46.66 -26.85 45.26
CA PRO A 16 46.43 -26.86 46.72
C PRO A 16 47.52 -26.11 47.50
N ARG A 17 47.12 -25.10 48.28
CA ARG A 17 48.00 -24.30 49.14
C ARG A 17 48.33 -25.05 50.43
N LYS A 18 49.61 -25.06 50.83
CA LYS A 18 50.01 -25.30 52.21
C LYS A 18 50.09 -23.95 52.93
N GLU A 19 49.15 -23.68 53.82
CA GLU A 19 49.27 -22.60 54.80
C GLU A 19 50.23 -23.07 55.90
N ILE A 20 51.38 -22.40 56.04
CA ILE A 20 52.39 -22.69 57.06
C ILE A 20 51.99 -21.94 58.32
N SER A 21 51.88 -22.63 59.46
CA SER A 21 51.53 -21.99 60.74
C SER A 21 52.67 -21.09 61.24
N GLU A 22 52.35 -20.04 62.00
CA GLU A 22 53.34 -19.08 62.55
C GLU A 22 54.50 -19.75 63.31
N ASN A 23 54.29 -20.95 63.88
CA ASN A 23 55.28 -21.71 64.63
C ASN A 23 56.36 -22.41 63.76
N GLU A 24 56.09 -22.66 62.49
CA GLU A 24 57.06 -23.29 61.56
C GLU A 24 58.01 -22.26 60.93
N ALA A 25 57.60 -20.99 60.88
CA ALA A 25 58.41 -19.89 60.34
C ALA A 25 59.61 -19.52 61.24
N CYS A 26 59.54 -19.78 62.55
CA CYS A 26 60.60 -19.45 63.50
C CYS A 26 61.80 -20.42 63.51
N ASN A 27 61.70 -21.59 62.87
CA ASN A 27 62.73 -22.65 62.93
C ASN A 27 63.49 -22.90 61.61
N MET A 28 63.30 -22.05 60.60
CA MET A 28 63.90 -22.20 59.27
C MET A 28 65.25 -21.49 59.12
N THR A 29 66.14 -22.06 58.31
CA THR A 29 67.43 -21.43 58.00
C THR A 29 67.25 -20.22 57.07
N GLU A 30 68.19 -19.25 57.12
CA GLU A 30 68.11 -18.03 56.30
C GLU A 30 67.94 -18.33 54.80
N LYS A 31 68.57 -19.40 54.32
CA LYS A 31 68.47 -19.84 52.92
C LYS A 31 67.06 -20.34 52.58
N GLU A 32 66.43 -21.10 53.47
CA GLU A 32 65.04 -21.58 53.29
C GLU A 32 64.05 -20.43 53.31
N PHE A 33 64.24 -19.45 54.20
CA PHE A 33 63.45 -18.23 54.23
C PHE A 33 63.60 -17.43 52.92
N ARG A 34 64.83 -17.22 52.43
CA ARG A 34 65.09 -16.51 51.16
C ARG A 34 64.41 -17.18 49.97
N VAL A 35 64.44 -18.52 49.88
CA VAL A 35 63.75 -19.27 48.82
C VAL A 35 62.23 -19.09 48.91
N MET A 36 61.66 -19.19 50.11
CA MET A 36 60.23 -19.00 50.33
C MET A 36 59.77 -17.59 49.90
N VAL A 37 60.51 -16.55 50.27
CA VAL A 37 60.20 -15.16 49.88
C VAL A 37 60.28 -15.01 48.36
N MET A 38 61.31 -15.57 47.71
CA MET A 38 61.46 -15.48 46.25
C MET A 38 60.32 -16.17 45.50
N GLU A 39 59.85 -17.32 45.98
CA GLU A 39 58.68 -18.00 45.44
C GLU A 39 57.39 -17.21 45.67
N PHE A 40 57.23 -16.61 46.85
CA PHE A 40 56.08 -15.74 47.14
C PHE A 40 56.05 -14.53 46.20
N ILE A 41 57.20 -13.89 45.98
CA ILE A 41 57.33 -12.76 45.04
C ILE A 41 56.96 -13.20 43.62
N HIS A 42 57.48 -14.32 43.13
CA HIS A 42 57.13 -14.83 41.79
C HIS A 42 55.63 -15.10 41.64
N ARG A 43 55.01 -15.73 42.66
CA ARG A 43 53.57 -15.98 42.65
C ARG A 43 52.75 -14.69 42.62
N MET A 44 53.18 -13.68 43.37
CA MET A 44 52.53 -12.37 43.38
C MET A 44 52.69 -11.66 42.04
N ASP A 45 53.89 -11.70 41.46
CA ASP A 45 54.18 -11.10 40.17
C ASP A 45 53.35 -11.74 39.04
N GLU A 46 53.22 -13.07 39.04
CA GLU A 46 52.36 -13.78 38.09
C GLU A 46 50.89 -13.36 38.21
N LYS A 47 50.37 -13.25 39.44
CA LYS A 47 48.99 -12.78 39.68
C LYS A 47 48.78 -11.33 39.24
N ILE A 48 49.73 -10.44 39.53
CA ILE A 48 49.69 -9.03 39.11
C ILE A 48 49.70 -8.95 37.58
N ASN A 49 50.59 -9.67 36.92
CA ASN A 49 50.70 -9.68 35.47
C ASN A 49 49.42 -10.17 34.79
N ASN A 50 48.79 -11.23 35.32
CA ASN A 50 47.50 -11.71 34.82
C ASN A 50 46.37 -10.70 35.03
N LEU A 51 46.32 -10.03 36.19
CA LEU A 51 45.34 -8.99 36.46
C LEU A 51 45.50 -7.80 35.51
N CYS A 52 46.73 -7.36 35.26
CA CYS A 52 47.05 -6.28 34.33
C CYS A 52 46.60 -6.61 32.90
N LYS A 53 46.85 -7.85 32.42
CA LYS A 53 46.39 -8.29 31.09
C LYS A 53 44.87 -8.23 30.96
N ASN A 54 44.14 -8.78 31.94
CA ASN A 54 42.68 -8.73 31.96
C ASN A 54 42.16 -7.28 31.98
N GLN A 55 42.86 -6.39 32.69
CA GLN A 55 42.50 -4.98 32.75
C GLN A 55 42.65 -4.29 31.39
N GLU A 56 43.72 -4.58 30.64
CA GLU A 56 43.92 -4.01 29.29
C GLU A 56 42.90 -4.56 28.28
N GLU A 57 42.55 -5.84 28.34
CA GLU A 57 41.48 -6.42 27.54
C GLU A 57 40.14 -5.71 27.79
N MET A 58 39.76 -5.53 29.08
CA MET A 58 38.54 -4.81 29.44
C MET A 58 38.55 -3.34 28.96
N LYS A 59 39.68 -2.65 29.05
CA LYS A 59 39.81 -1.28 28.54
C LYS A 59 39.59 -1.22 27.02
N SER A 60 40.14 -2.17 26.28
CA SER A 60 39.94 -2.29 24.83
C SER A 60 38.48 -2.53 24.47
N ASP A 61 37.79 -3.42 25.20
CA ASP A 61 36.38 -3.69 24.99
C ASP A 61 35.51 -2.46 25.28
N ILE A 62 35.79 -1.75 26.38
CA ILE A 62 35.11 -0.49 26.74
C ILE A 62 35.30 0.57 25.64
N ALA A 63 36.51 0.73 25.13
CA ALA A 63 36.78 1.67 24.05
C ALA A 63 35.99 1.31 22.78
N THR A 64 35.91 0.02 22.46
CA THR A 64 35.11 -0.48 21.34
C THR A 64 33.62 -0.17 21.54
N ILE A 65 33.07 -0.46 22.72
CA ILE A 65 31.67 -0.16 23.07
C ILE A 65 31.39 1.34 22.93
N LYS A 66 32.28 2.19 23.47
CA LYS A 66 32.15 3.64 23.39
C LYS A 66 32.03 4.11 21.93
N ASN A 67 32.93 3.66 21.05
CA ASN A 67 32.90 4.03 19.64
C ASN A 67 31.62 3.54 18.93
N THR A 68 31.14 2.33 19.25
CA THR A 68 29.87 1.83 18.70
C THR A 68 28.68 2.65 19.18
N MET A 69 28.67 3.08 20.45
CA MET A 69 27.61 3.90 21.03
C MET A 69 27.57 5.30 20.42
N GLU A 70 28.73 5.92 20.20
CA GLU A 70 28.84 7.20 19.48
C GLU A 70 28.29 7.08 18.05
N SER A 71 28.63 6.00 17.33
CA SER A 71 28.07 5.73 16.00
C SER A 71 26.55 5.56 16.01
N PHE A 72 26.00 4.85 17.00
CA PHE A 72 24.55 4.70 17.16
C PHE A 72 23.86 6.03 17.44
N ASN A 73 24.43 6.87 18.31
CA ASN A 73 23.86 8.19 18.63
C ASN A 73 23.77 9.09 17.40
N SER A 74 24.82 9.14 16.56
CA SER A 74 24.78 9.93 15.32
C SER A 74 23.68 9.45 14.36
N ARG A 75 23.51 8.13 14.23
CA ARG A 75 22.45 7.54 13.38
C ARG A 75 21.05 7.80 13.95
N LEU A 76 20.92 7.82 15.27
CA LEU A 76 19.65 8.15 15.94
C LEU A 76 19.27 9.61 15.69
N GLN A 77 20.22 10.53 15.84
CA GLN A 77 19.99 11.95 15.59
C GLN A 77 19.55 12.20 14.13
N GLU A 78 20.22 11.56 13.16
CA GLU A 78 19.81 11.64 11.75
C GLU A 78 18.38 11.11 11.53
N ALA A 79 18.01 10.02 12.21
CA ALA A 79 16.67 9.47 12.11
C ALA A 79 15.61 10.40 12.73
N GLU A 80 15.92 11.04 13.86
CA GLU A 80 15.04 12.02 14.52
C GLU A 80 14.81 13.26 13.65
N ASP A 81 15.85 13.79 13.02
CA ASP A 81 15.75 14.94 12.11
C ASP A 81 14.87 14.58 10.89
N ARG A 82 15.05 13.38 10.33
CA ARG A 82 14.23 12.89 9.21
C ARG A 82 12.77 12.68 9.58
N ILE A 83 12.49 12.21 10.80
CA ILE A 83 11.12 12.07 11.30
C ILE A 83 10.48 13.46 11.42
N SER A 84 11.19 14.43 11.98
CA SER A 84 10.72 15.81 12.12
C SER A 84 10.35 16.44 10.76
N GLU A 85 11.18 16.24 9.74
CA GLU A 85 10.87 16.74 8.39
C GLU A 85 9.63 16.05 7.78
N LEU A 86 9.49 14.74 7.99
CA LEU A 86 8.32 14.00 7.50
C LEU A 86 7.03 14.43 8.19
N GLU A 87 7.06 14.71 9.49
CA GLU A 87 5.92 15.22 10.24
C GLU A 87 5.42 16.56 9.67
N ASP A 88 6.34 17.49 9.39
CA ASP A 88 6.03 18.77 8.74
C ASP A 88 5.40 18.58 7.35
N GLN A 89 5.92 17.63 6.56
CA GLN A 89 5.38 17.32 5.23
C GLN A 89 3.97 16.73 5.31
N VAL A 90 3.73 15.80 6.23
CA VAL A 90 2.40 15.21 6.46
C VAL A 90 1.40 16.28 6.88
N GLN A 91 1.79 17.21 7.74
CA GLN A 91 0.92 18.31 8.14
C GLN A 91 0.55 19.22 6.96
N LYS A 92 1.52 19.58 6.11
CA LYS A 92 1.26 20.37 4.88
C LYS A 92 0.33 19.63 3.92
N GLN A 93 0.52 18.31 3.77
CA GLN A 93 -0.36 17.48 2.93
C GLN A 93 -1.78 17.43 3.48
N ALA A 94 -1.96 17.21 4.78
CA ALA A 94 -3.27 17.19 5.41
C ALA A 94 -4.03 18.51 5.21
N GLN A 95 -3.34 19.65 5.34
CA GLN A 95 -3.93 20.96 5.04
C GLN A 95 -4.35 21.10 3.57
N ALA A 96 -3.53 20.62 2.64
CA ALA A 96 -3.85 20.64 1.21
C ALA A 96 -5.06 19.75 0.87
N GLU A 97 -5.17 18.57 1.47
CA GLU A 97 -6.31 17.67 1.31
C GLU A 97 -7.61 18.31 1.81
N GLN A 98 -7.59 18.94 2.98
CA GLN A 98 -8.75 19.67 3.50
C GLN A 98 -9.21 20.79 2.55
N GLN A 99 -8.27 21.49 1.91
CA GLN A 99 -8.63 22.51 0.92
C GLN A 99 -9.23 21.91 -0.36
N LEU A 100 -8.70 20.78 -0.82
CA LEU A 100 -9.23 20.07 -1.99
C LEU A 100 -10.64 19.54 -1.71
N GLU A 101 -10.88 18.99 -0.52
CA GLU A 101 -12.20 18.51 -0.10
C GLU A 101 -13.23 19.63 -0.09
N LYS A 102 -12.88 20.81 0.45
CA LYS A 102 -13.76 22.00 0.41
C LYS A 102 -14.10 22.43 -1.01
N LYS A 103 -13.16 22.32 -1.96
CA LYS A 103 -13.40 22.64 -3.38
C LYS A 103 -14.33 21.63 -4.03
N ILE A 104 -14.14 20.33 -3.76
CA ILE A 104 -15.01 19.27 -4.28
C ILE A 104 -16.44 19.44 -3.77
N LYS A 105 -16.62 19.69 -2.46
CA LYS A 105 -17.96 19.94 -1.87
C LYS A 105 -18.67 21.12 -2.56
N LYS A 106 -17.99 22.24 -2.76
CA LYS A 106 -18.54 23.41 -3.49
C LYS A 106 -18.92 23.08 -4.94
N GLN A 107 -18.08 22.30 -5.63
CA GLN A 107 -18.36 21.88 -7.01
C GLN A 107 -19.55 20.93 -7.06
N GLU A 108 -19.68 20.01 -6.11
CA GLU A 108 -20.80 19.10 -6.01
C GLU A 108 -22.11 19.84 -5.75
N GLU A 109 -22.11 20.80 -4.83
CA GLU A 109 -23.26 21.68 -4.55
C GLU A 109 -23.67 22.46 -5.80
N SER A 110 -22.72 23.07 -6.51
CA SER A 110 -23.00 23.80 -7.76
C SER A 110 -23.57 22.90 -8.86
N LEU A 111 -23.08 21.67 -9.00
CA LEU A 111 -23.63 20.71 -9.96
C LEU A 111 -25.04 20.23 -9.58
N ARG A 112 -25.31 20.09 -8.28
CA ARG A 112 -26.63 19.76 -7.76
C ARG A 112 -27.63 20.86 -8.08
N GLU A 113 -27.29 22.12 -7.80
CA GLU A 113 -28.11 23.28 -8.16
C GLU A 113 -28.37 23.35 -9.67
N LEU A 114 -27.35 23.16 -10.51
CA LEU A 114 -27.52 23.15 -11.96
C LEU A 114 -28.45 22.02 -12.42
N ARG A 115 -28.29 20.82 -11.87
CA ARG A 115 -29.17 19.67 -12.16
C ARG A 115 -30.61 19.96 -11.76
N ASP A 116 -30.83 20.54 -10.58
CA ASP A 116 -32.17 20.84 -10.08
C ASP A 116 -32.83 21.95 -10.90
N ASN A 117 -32.05 22.97 -11.32
CA ASN A 117 -32.50 24.01 -12.24
C ASN A 117 -32.91 23.45 -13.60
N MET A 118 -32.12 22.52 -14.19
CA MET A 118 -32.49 21.88 -15.45
C MET A 118 -33.78 21.06 -15.34
N LYS A 119 -33.99 20.36 -14.21
CA LYS A 119 -35.21 19.56 -13.99
C LYS A 119 -36.45 20.41 -13.79
N ARG A 120 -36.32 21.62 -13.25
CA ARG A 120 -37.46 22.49 -12.91
C ARG A 120 -38.30 22.88 -14.12
N SER A 121 -37.70 22.94 -15.30
CA SER A 121 -38.37 23.21 -16.58
C SER A 121 -38.82 21.97 -17.33
N ASN A 122 -38.58 20.76 -16.81
CA ASN A 122 -38.91 19.51 -17.51
C ASN A 122 -40.33 19.04 -17.15
N MET A 123 -41.16 18.85 -18.17
CA MET A 123 -42.49 18.26 -18.02
C MET A 123 -42.44 16.77 -18.34
N ARG A 124 -43.03 15.93 -17.47
CA ARG A 124 -43.15 14.47 -17.70
C ARG A 124 -44.59 14.12 -18.02
N ILE A 125 -44.81 13.48 -19.16
CA ILE A 125 -46.10 12.95 -19.59
C ILE A 125 -46.07 11.44 -19.37
N ILE A 126 -47.02 10.91 -18.60
CA ILE A 126 -47.12 9.48 -18.22
C ILE A 126 -48.43 8.92 -18.76
N GLY A 127 -48.45 7.63 -19.13
CA GLY A 127 -49.68 6.93 -19.55
C GLY A 127 -49.91 6.92 -21.06
N LEU A 128 -48.89 7.24 -21.86
CA LEU A 128 -48.93 7.11 -23.31
C LEU A 128 -48.81 5.63 -23.73
N PRO A 129 -49.62 5.14 -24.68
CA PRO A 129 -49.50 3.79 -25.21
C PRO A 129 -48.20 3.65 -26.01
N GLU A 130 -47.52 2.53 -25.78
CA GLU A 130 -46.19 2.23 -26.33
C GLU A 130 -46.23 2.21 -27.86
N GLY A 131 -45.34 2.98 -28.51
CA GLY A 131 -45.22 3.07 -29.97
C GLY A 131 -46.07 4.16 -30.66
N GLN A 132 -46.95 4.87 -29.94
CA GLN A 132 -47.71 6.00 -30.52
C GLN A 132 -46.79 7.17 -30.93
N GLU A 133 -45.73 7.36 -30.16
CA GLU A 133 -44.66 8.34 -30.39
C GLU A 133 -43.88 8.11 -31.70
N GLU A 134 -43.70 6.85 -32.13
CA GLU A 134 -43.04 6.52 -33.40
C GLU A 134 -43.96 6.73 -34.62
N GLN A 135 -45.28 6.63 -34.44
CA GLN A 135 -46.26 6.74 -35.53
C GLN A 135 -46.66 8.19 -35.83
N GLN A 136 -46.85 9.00 -34.80
CA GLN A 136 -47.41 10.35 -34.92
C GLN A 136 -46.36 11.45 -34.67
N GLY A 137 -45.23 11.10 -34.06
CA GLY A 137 -44.16 12.02 -33.65
C GLY A 137 -44.46 12.69 -32.31
N LEU A 138 -43.42 12.86 -31.48
CA LEU A 138 -43.53 13.41 -30.12
C LEU A 138 -44.10 14.83 -30.05
N GLU A 139 -43.83 15.66 -31.06
CA GLU A 139 -44.29 17.06 -31.13
C GLU A 139 -45.79 17.14 -31.38
N ASN A 140 -46.30 16.35 -32.32
CA ASN A 140 -47.74 16.29 -32.62
C ASN A 140 -48.52 15.69 -31.44
N LEU A 141 -47.97 14.65 -30.81
CA LEU A 141 -48.58 14.02 -29.63
C LEU A 141 -48.66 15.01 -28.45
N PHE A 142 -47.62 15.82 -28.26
CA PHE A 142 -47.64 16.89 -27.26
C PHE A 142 -48.71 17.94 -27.58
N GLU A 143 -48.80 18.43 -28.83
CA GLU A 143 -49.82 19.40 -29.22
C GLU A 143 -51.25 18.86 -29.05
N GLU A 144 -51.49 17.59 -29.37
CA GLU A 144 -52.79 16.93 -29.19
C GLU A 144 -53.19 16.89 -27.70
N ILE A 145 -52.29 16.43 -26.83
CA ILE A 145 -52.55 16.37 -25.37
C ILE A 145 -52.83 17.75 -24.80
N MET A 146 -52.06 18.77 -25.21
CA MET A 146 -52.22 20.13 -24.70
C MET A 146 -53.50 20.79 -25.19
N THR A 147 -53.89 20.56 -26.45
CA THR A 147 -55.14 21.14 -27.00
C THR A 147 -56.39 20.42 -26.49
N GLU A 148 -56.33 19.11 -26.25
CA GLU A 148 -57.44 18.33 -25.68
C GLU A 148 -57.70 18.69 -24.20
N ASN A 149 -56.64 18.85 -23.39
CA ASN A 149 -56.79 19.08 -21.95
C ASN A 149 -56.77 20.56 -21.56
N PHE A 150 -56.08 21.42 -22.31
CA PHE A 150 -55.87 22.84 -22.00
C PHE A 150 -56.07 23.75 -23.22
N PRO A 151 -57.29 23.84 -23.77
CA PRO A 151 -57.56 24.54 -25.04
C PRO A 151 -57.25 26.05 -25.01
N ASP A 152 -57.26 26.68 -23.83
CA ASP A 152 -56.94 28.10 -23.66
C ASP A 152 -55.45 28.40 -23.45
N MET A 153 -54.61 27.35 -23.32
CA MET A 153 -53.16 27.53 -23.31
C MET A 153 -52.68 27.68 -24.75
N GLY A 154 -52.31 28.91 -25.12
CA GLY A 154 -51.76 29.20 -26.45
C GLY A 154 -50.55 28.33 -26.83
N LYS A 155 -50.09 28.39 -28.09
CA LYS A 155 -49.05 27.50 -28.62
C LYS A 155 -47.76 27.51 -27.78
N ILE A 156 -47.45 26.39 -27.13
CA ILE A 156 -46.22 26.20 -26.35
C ILE A 156 -45.14 25.67 -27.29
N LYS A 157 -43.99 26.35 -27.34
CA LYS A 157 -42.82 25.88 -28.09
C LYS A 157 -42.00 24.91 -27.26
N VAL A 158 -41.93 23.66 -27.70
CA VAL A 158 -41.05 22.66 -27.11
C VAL A 158 -39.62 22.87 -27.61
N THR A 159 -38.64 22.87 -26.71
CA THR A 159 -37.23 23.14 -27.06
C THR A 159 -36.40 21.86 -27.22
N GLN A 160 -36.70 20.81 -26.44
CA GLN A 160 -36.06 19.49 -26.51
C GLN A 160 -37.06 18.41 -26.07
N LEU A 161 -37.12 17.29 -26.80
CA LEU A 161 -37.93 16.10 -26.51
C LEU A 161 -37.01 14.88 -26.41
N ILE A 162 -37.17 14.09 -25.35
CA ILE A 162 -36.32 12.93 -25.06
C ILE A 162 -37.18 11.82 -24.46
N ASN A 163 -37.08 10.61 -25.00
CA ASN A 163 -37.73 9.43 -24.45
C ASN A 163 -36.86 8.83 -23.33
N GLU A 164 -37.40 8.77 -22.11
CA GLU A 164 -36.68 8.25 -20.93
C GLU A 164 -36.47 6.72 -20.95
N SER A 165 -36.99 6.01 -21.96
CA SER A 165 -36.84 4.55 -22.11
C SER A 165 -35.43 4.11 -22.53
N GLU A 166 -34.57 5.01 -23.03
CA GLU A 166 -33.15 4.73 -23.26
C GLU A 166 -32.29 5.19 -22.08
N SER A 167 -31.79 4.23 -21.29
CA SER A 167 -30.81 4.48 -20.24
C SER A 167 -29.51 5.09 -20.82
N PRO A 168 -28.89 6.11 -20.18
CA PRO A 168 -27.60 6.60 -20.63
C PRO A 168 -26.54 5.49 -20.53
N GLN A 169 -26.08 4.99 -21.67
CA GLN A 169 -24.95 4.07 -21.72
C GLN A 169 -23.72 4.80 -21.15
N PRO A 170 -22.99 4.21 -20.18
CA PRO A 170 -21.77 4.82 -19.70
C PRO A 170 -20.77 4.85 -20.85
N THR A 171 -20.50 6.04 -21.39
CA THR A 171 -19.40 6.21 -22.32
C THR A 171 -18.13 5.76 -21.60
N SER A 172 -17.40 4.84 -22.22
CA SER A 172 -16.15 4.27 -21.71
C SER A 172 -15.08 5.36 -21.63
N GLY A 173 -15.18 6.20 -20.60
CA GLY A 173 -14.34 7.36 -20.38
C GLY A 173 -13.05 6.94 -19.68
N THR A 174 -11.94 6.98 -20.41
CA THR A 174 -10.60 6.90 -19.83
C THR A 174 -10.36 8.12 -18.94
N ILE A 175 -10.20 7.92 -17.63
CA ILE A 175 -9.82 9.02 -16.72
C ILE A 175 -8.31 9.27 -16.86
N ARG A 176 -7.94 10.45 -17.38
CA ARG A 176 -6.57 10.95 -17.27
C ARG A 176 -6.39 11.62 -15.90
N LYS A 177 -5.65 10.99 -14.99
CA LYS A 177 -5.16 11.64 -13.77
C LYS A 177 -3.90 12.46 -14.11
N ASN A 178 -3.96 13.78 -13.93
CA ASN A 178 -2.78 14.65 -14.01
C ASN A 178 -2.08 14.64 -12.64
N ILE A 179 -0.94 13.96 -12.53
CA ILE A 179 -0.09 14.02 -11.34
C ILE A 179 0.91 15.16 -11.57
N ARG A 180 0.78 16.26 -10.82
CA ARG A 180 1.80 17.31 -10.75
C ARG A 180 2.81 16.92 -9.68
N THR A 181 3.99 16.46 -10.09
CA THR A 181 5.19 16.44 -9.25
C THR A 181 6.18 17.43 -9.84
N GLY A 182 6.62 18.40 -9.04
CA GLY A 182 7.68 19.33 -9.41
C GLY A 182 8.95 18.57 -9.76
N GLY A 183 9.58 18.94 -10.88
CA GLY A 183 10.84 18.36 -11.36
C GLY A 183 10.80 17.90 -12.81
N GLY A 184 11.05 18.83 -13.73
CA GLY A 184 11.96 18.70 -14.89
C GLY A 184 11.79 17.62 -15.98
N GLU A 185 11.00 16.56 -15.83
CA GLU A 185 10.93 15.49 -16.84
C GLU A 185 9.49 15.14 -17.22
N LYS A 186 9.15 15.29 -18.51
CA LYS A 186 7.85 14.87 -19.08
C LYS A 186 7.76 13.34 -19.08
N LYS A 187 7.44 12.72 -17.94
CA LYS A 187 7.11 11.29 -17.87
C LYS A 187 5.79 11.05 -18.63
N LYS A 188 5.78 10.12 -19.59
CA LYS A 188 4.58 9.74 -20.36
C LYS A 188 3.43 9.40 -19.39
N LEU A 189 2.28 10.07 -19.57
CA LEU A 189 1.04 9.84 -18.82
C LEU A 189 0.68 8.35 -18.84
N LYS A 190 0.66 7.69 -17.67
CA LYS A 190 0.15 6.32 -17.55
C LYS A 190 -1.38 6.38 -17.63
N VAL A 191 -1.95 5.74 -18.65
CA VAL A 191 -3.39 5.68 -18.87
C VAL A 191 -3.99 4.67 -17.90
N LEU A 192 -4.70 5.15 -16.89
CA LEU A 192 -5.38 4.31 -15.90
C LEU A 192 -6.74 3.85 -16.44
N ARG A 193 -6.92 2.54 -16.57
CA ARG A 193 -8.17 1.91 -17.00
C ARG A 193 -9.07 1.64 -15.79
N LYS A 194 -10.37 1.87 -15.94
CA LYS A 194 -11.35 1.38 -14.97
C LYS A 194 -11.59 -0.11 -15.19
N TYR A 195 -12.02 -0.79 -14.14
CA TYR A 195 -12.51 -2.15 -14.27
C TYR A 195 -13.86 -2.16 -15.00
N ASP A 196 -14.02 -3.11 -15.92
CA ASP A 196 -15.23 -3.34 -16.68
C ASP A 196 -15.70 -4.79 -16.41
N SER A 197 -16.99 -4.98 -16.16
CA SER A 197 -17.57 -6.30 -15.87
C SER A 197 -17.37 -7.30 -17.02
N ASN A 198 -17.20 -6.82 -18.25
CA ASN A 198 -16.87 -7.64 -19.41
C ASN A 198 -15.52 -8.35 -19.28
N TYR A 199 -14.64 -7.97 -18.35
CA TYR A 199 -13.39 -8.69 -18.11
C TYR A 199 -13.59 -10.06 -17.46
N LEU A 200 -14.78 -10.32 -16.91
CA LEU A 200 -15.15 -11.64 -16.41
C LEU A 200 -15.12 -12.72 -17.51
N LYS A 201 -15.42 -12.35 -18.78
CA LYS A 201 -15.33 -13.28 -19.92
C LYS A 201 -13.92 -13.78 -20.20
N PHE A 202 -12.90 -13.06 -19.71
CA PHE A 202 -11.50 -13.46 -19.78
C PHE A 202 -11.02 -14.15 -18.50
N GLY A 203 -11.90 -14.38 -17.51
CA GLY A 203 -11.57 -15.01 -16.23
C GLY A 203 -10.96 -14.08 -15.19
N PHE A 204 -11.23 -12.77 -15.28
CA PHE A 204 -10.69 -11.77 -14.36
C PHE A 204 -11.79 -11.09 -13.54
N VAL A 205 -11.48 -10.81 -12.27
CA VAL A 205 -12.29 -9.99 -11.35
C VAL A 205 -11.47 -8.79 -10.86
N GLN A 206 -12.09 -7.78 -10.28
CA GLN A 206 -11.33 -6.71 -9.62
C GLN A 206 -10.80 -7.19 -8.28
N GLU A 207 -9.52 -6.94 -8.00
CA GLU A 207 -8.91 -7.23 -6.70
C GLU A 207 -9.57 -6.39 -5.58
N PRO A 208 -10.01 -6.99 -4.47
CA PRO A 208 -10.56 -6.25 -3.33
C PRO A 208 -9.57 -5.22 -2.79
N GLY A 209 -10.05 -4.01 -2.47
CA GLY A 209 -9.20 -2.91 -1.99
C GLY A 209 -8.45 -2.13 -3.08
N SER A 210 -8.66 -2.44 -4.37
CA SER A 210 -8.03 -1.75 -5.50
C SER A 210 -8.89 -0.65 -6.13
N GLU A 211 -9.73 0.06 -5.38
CA GLU A 211 -10.72 1.02 -5.95
C GLU A 211 -10.08 2.22 -6.69
N LEU A 212 -8.96 2.74 -6.17
CA LEU A 212 -8.27 3.91 -6.74
C LEU A 212 -7.33 3.58 -7.92
N ASP A 213 -6.84 2.34 -7.97
CA ASP A 213 -5.98 1.74 -9.00
C ASP A 213 -6.45 0.32 -9.31
N PRO A 214 -7.53 0.14 -10.09
CA PRO A 214 -8.15 -1.17 -10.29
C PRO A 214 -7.18 -2.19 -10.87
N ARG A 215 -7.10 -3.35 -10.23
CA ARG A 215 -6.21 -4.46 -10.63
C ARG A 215 -7.03 -5.69 -11.00
N PRO A 216 -6.78 -6.28 -12.18
CA PRO A 216 -7.46 -7.52 -12.55
C PRO A 216 -6.79 -8.70 -11.85
N LEU A 217 -7.58 -9.46 -11.10
CA LEU A 217 -7.24 -10.70 -10.42
C LEU A 217 -7.71 -11.89 -11.27
N CYS A 218 -6.79 -12.77 -11.65
CA CYS A 218 -7.12 -14.01 -12.35
C CYS A 218 -7.83 -14.97 -11.39
N VAL A 219 -9.08 -15.34 -11.69
CA VAL A 219 -9.90 -16.21 -10.81
C VAL A 219 -9.33 -17.64 -10.72
N VAL A 220 -8.63 -18.09 -11.75
CA VAL A 220 -8.12 -19.47 -11.83
C VAL A 220 -6.82 -19.65 -11.06
N ARG A 221 -5.97 -18.61 -11.01
CA ARG A 221 -4.64 -18.66 -10.38
C ARG A 221 -4.47 -17.74 -9.18
N SER A 222 -5.49 -16.93 -8.86
CA SER A 222 -5.42 -15.88 -7.84
C SER A 222 -4.23 -14.92 -8.03
N GLU A 223 -3.84 -14.68 -9.30
CA GLU A 223 -2.73 -13.78 -9.65
C GLU A 223 -3.27 -12.39 -9.95
N SER A 224 -2.83 -11.39 -9.17
CA SER A 224 -3.14 -9.97 -9.40
C SER A 224 -2.21 -9.38 -10.46
N LEU A 225 -2.76 -8.86 -11.56
CA LEU A 225 -1.98 -8.17 -12.60
C LEU A 225 -2.06 -6.65 -12.42
N SER A 226 -1.16 -5.92 -13.09
CA SER A 226 -1.20 -4.46 -13.10
C SER A 226 -2.37 -3.93 -13.93
N ASN A 227 -2.79 -2.68 -13.67
CA ASN A 227 -3.83 -1.99 -14.45
C ASN A 227 -3.55 -2.00 -15.98
N ASP A 228 -2.28 -1.87 -16.36
CA ASP A 228 -1.81 -1.93 -17.75
C ASP A 228 -2.11 -3.27 -18.45
N ALA A 229 -2.38 -4.33 -17.69
CA ALA A 229 -2.76 -5.65 -18.18
C ALA A 229 -4.26 -5.75 -18.53
N MET A 230 -5.11 -4.82 -18.08
CA MET A 230 -6.56 -4.81 -18.39
C MET A 230 -6.90 -4.53 -19.86
N LYS A 231 -5.89 -4.40 -20.74
CA LYS A 231 -6.15 -4.41 -22.19
C LYS A 231 -6.71 -5.79 -22.57
N PRO A 232 -7.84 -5.88 -23.29
CA PRO A 232 -8.45 -7.17 -23.67
C PRO A 232 -7.45 -8.16 -24.27
N SER A 233 -6.59 -7.69 -25.19
CA SER A 233 -5.56 -8.53 -25.82
C SER A 233 -4.52 -9.10 -24.85
N LYS A 234 -4.23 -8.41 -23.74
CA LYS A 234 -3.30 -8.90 -22.71
C LYS A 234 -3.97 -9.89 -21.77
N LEU A 235 -5.23 -9.67 -21.38
CA LEU A 235 -6.01 -10.61 -20.58
C LEU A 235 -6.25 -11.91 -21.36
N GLU A 236 -6.60 -11.81 -22.64
CA GLU A 236 -6.78 -12.94 -23.54
C GLU A 236 -5.46 -13.71 -23.74
N ARG A 237 -4.34 -13.01 -23.92
CA ARG A 237 -3.01 -13.64 -23.96
C ARG A 237 -2.64 -14.34 -22.65
N HIS A 238 -2.98 -13.76 -21.49
CA HIS A 238 -2.79 -14.42 -20.20
C HIS A 238 -3.61 -15.73 -20.16
N LEU A 239 -4.89 -15.68 -20.52
CA LEU A 239 -5.75 -16.86 -20.58
C LEU A 239 -5.16 -17.95 -21.50
N GLN A 240 -4.72 -17.58 -22.70
CA GLN A 240 -4.15 -18.52 -23.67
C GLN A 240 -2.82 -19.15 -23.22
N SER A 241 -1.95 -18.36 -22.57
CA SER A 241 -0.61 -18.83 -22.16
C SER A 241 -0.59 -19.54 -20.80
N LYS A 242 -1.43 -19.10 -19.86
CA LYS A 242 -1.47 -19.62 -18.48
C LYS A 242 -2.58 -20.65 -18.29
N HIS A 243 -3.60 -20.66 -19.14
CA HIS A 243 -4.75 -21.56 -19.10
C HIS A 243 -5.10 -22.11 -20.51
N PRO A 244 -4.17 -22.84 -21.17
CA PRO A 244 -4.39 -23.36 -22.52
C PRO A 244 -5.62 -24.29 -22.62
N ASP A 245 -5.97 -24.97 -21.54
CA ASP A 245 -7.13 -25.88 -21.47
C ASP A 245 -8.48 -25.13 -21.42
N LEU A 246 -8.49 -23.91 -20.86
CA LEU A 246 -9.65 -23.04 -20.84
C LEU A 246 -9.77 -22.22 -22.13
N ALA A 247 -8.64 -21.88 -22.75
CA ALA A 247 -8.60 -21.15 -24.01
C ALA A 247 -9.12 -21.95 -25.22
N LYS A 248 -9.13 -23.28 -25.14
CA LYS A 248 -9.57 -24.18 -26.23
C LYS A 248 -11.05 -24.57 -26.15
N LYS A 249 -11.77 -24.23 -25.08
CA LYS A 249 -13.21 -24.51 -25.01
C LYS A 249 -13.96 -23.50 -25.87
N LYS A 250 -14.43 -23.96 -27.04
CA LYS A 250 -15.33 -23.21 -27.93
C LYS A 250 -16.48 -22.62 -27.11
N LYS A 251 -16.84 -21.37 -27.46
CA LYS A 251 -18.01 -20.64 -26.95
C LYS A 251 -19.22 -21.60 -26.85
N PRO A 252 -20.01 -21.57 -25.77
CA PRO A 252 -21.26 -22.33 -25.74
C PRO A 252 -22.12 -21.82 -26.90
N THR A 253 -22.29 -22.67 -27.91
CA THR A 253 -23.34 -22.51 -28.91
C THR A 253 -24.65 -22.44 -28.15
N ARG A 254 -25.40 -21.34 -28.34
CA ARG A 254 -26.84 -21.31 -28.03
C ARG A 254 -27.45 -22.57 -28.63
N ILE A 255 -27.85 -23.52 -27.79
CA ILE A 255 -28.80 -24.53 -28.18
C ILE A 255 -30.14 -23.78 -28.17
N CYS A 256 -30.50 -23.20 -29.31
CA CYS A 256 -31.90 -22.92 -29.60
C CYS A 256 -32.54 -24.27 -29.87
N SER A 257 -33.28 -24.82 -28.89
CA SER A 257 -34.30 -25.81 -29.18
C SER A 257 -35.42 -25.11 -29.93
N LYS A 258 -35.49 -25.34 -31.24
CA LYS A 258 -36.72 -25.17 -32.03
C LYS A 258 -37.14 -26.56 -32.51
N ASP A 259 -38.32 -26.93 -32.02
CA ASP A 259 -39.40 -27.66 -32.68
C ASP A 259 -39.14 -29.09 -33.20
N ALA A 260 -39.77 -30.05 -32.51
CA ALA A 260 -40.66 -31.06 -33.09
C ALA A 260 -41.74 -31.41 -32.05
#